data_AF-A0AAW1MDT0-F1
#
_entry.id   AF-A0AAW1MDT0-F1
#
_cell.length_a   1.000
_cell.length_b   1.000
_cell.length_c   1.000
_cell.angle_alpha   90.00
_cell.angle_beta   90.00
_cell.angle_gamma   90.00
#
_symmetry.space_group_name_H-M   'P 1'
#
loop_
_entity.id
_entity.type
_entity.pdbx_description
1 polymer ?
#
loop_
_entity_poly.entity_id
_entity_poly.type
_entity_poly.pdbx_seq_one_letter_code
_entity_poly.pdbx_strand_id
1 'polypeptide(L)'
;MLGIAYLRYINNTTDKIERVLKRYNIRTVFMPTQKFSSLLRQVKEQRDPLSTPGVYSIACSCDKVYIGTTGRSIPTRKKKHERYVRLKQYDESSYCRTHLFTPGSQDQIRGHEGFGNNEELLQSHE
;
A
#
# COMPACT_ATOMS: atom_id res chain seq x y z
N MET A 1 -18.32 -48.29 13.06
CA MET A 1 -18.01 -46.84 13.11
C MET A 1 -18.31 -46.27 11.74
N LEU A 2 -19.22 -45.30 11.60
CA LEU A 2 -19.45 -44.62 10.32
C LEU A 2 -18.32 -43.59 10.12
N GLY A 3 -17.50 -43.80 9.09
CA GLY A 3 -16.44 -42.85 8.73
C GLY A 3 -17.01 -41.69 7.91
N ILE A 4 -16.41 -40.52 8.01
CA ILE A 4 -16.70 -39.37 7.14
C ILE A 4 -15.41 -38.96 6.44
N ALA A 5 -15.47 -38.77 5.13
CA ALA A 5 -14.37 -38.32 4.29
C ALA A 5 -14.71 -36.97 3.65
N TYR A 6 -13.83 -35.98 3.80
CA TYR A 6 -13.97 -34.67 3.19
C TYR A 6 -13.12 -34.61 1.92
N LEU A 7 -13.77 -34.37 0.78
CA LEU A 7 -13.10 -34.33 -0.52
C LEU A 7 -13.38 -32.99 -1.21
N ARG A 8 -12.37 -32.44 -1.89
CA ARG A 8 -12.61 -31.34 -2.83
C ARG A 8 -13.21 -31.90 -4.11
N TYR A 9 -14.33 -31.33 -4.56
CA TYR A 9 -15.01 -31.81 -5.76
C TYR A 9 -14.12 -31.66 -7.01
N ILE A 10 -13.90 -32.77 -7.74
CA ILE A 10 -13.18 -32.83 -9.01
C ILE A 10 -14.02 -33.71 -9.93
N ASN A 11 -14.57 -33.09 -10.98
CA ASN A 11 -15.43 -33.76 -11.97
C ASN A 11 -14.86 -35.13 -12.38
N ASN A 12 -15.67 -36.18 -12.33
CA ASN A 12 -15.36 -37.55 -12.74
C ASN A 12 -14.31 -38.30 -11.90
N THR A 13 -13.54 -37.62 -11.05
CA THR A 13 -12.54 -38.25 -10.18
C THR A 13 -13.13 -38.52 -8.82
N THR A 14 -13.68 -37.49 -8.18
CA THR A 14 -14.22 -37.64 -6.82
C THR A 14 -15.49 -38.46 -6.75
N ASP A 15 -16.25 -38.54 -7.85
CA ASP A 15 -17.46 -39.37 -7.95
C ASP A 15 -17.11 -40.87 -7.92
N LYS A 16 -15.99 -41.24 -8.56
CA LYS A 16 -15.46 -42.62 -8.53
C LYS A 16 -14.99 -42.97 -7.11
N ILE A 17 -14.32 -42.05 -6.44
CA ILE A 17 -13.85 -42.22 -5.06
C ILE A 17 -15.04 -42.38 -4.11
N GLU A 18 -16.06 -41.54 -4.22
CA GLU A 18 -17.30 -41.68 -3.45
C GLU A 18 -17.95 -43.05 -3.65
N ARG A 19 -18.02 -43.54 -4.90
CA ARG A 19 -18.63 -44.84 -5.20
C ARG A 19 -17.90 -46.00 -4.50
N VAL A 20 -16.58 -45.91 -4.32
CA VAL A 20 -15.79 -46.89 -3.57
C VAL A 20 -16.04 -46.73 -2.07
N LEU A 21 -15.96 -45.50 -1.55
CA LEU A 21 -16.12 -45.19 -0.12
C LEU A 21 -17.52 -45.56 0.41
N LYS A 22 -18.58 -45.42 -0.41
CA LYS A 22 -19.94 -45.85 -0.08
C LYS A 22 -20.03 -47.35 0.23
N ARG A 23 -19.24 -48.21 -0.43
CA ARG A 23 -19.23 -49.66 -0.16
C ARG A 23 -18.75 -50.00 1.25
N TYR A 24 -17.96 -49.12 1.84
CA TYR A 24 -17.41 -49.26 3.19
C TYR A 24 -18.17 -48.44 4.24
N ASN A 25 -19.39 -47.96 3.92
CA ASN A 25 -20.20 -47.10 4.79
C ASN A 25 -19.48 -45.80 5.22
N ILE A 26 -18.63 -45.27 4.36
CA ILE A 26 -17.96 -43.98 4.56
C ILE A 26 -18.74 -42.91 3.82
N ARG A 27 -19.22 -41.90 4.55
CA ARG A 27 -19.94 -40.75 3.98
C ARG A 27 -18.95 -39.75 3.41
N THR A 28 -19.11 -39.39 2.14
CA THR A 28 -18.30 -38.34 1.50
C THR A 28 -19.00 -36.98 1.56
N VAL A 29 -18.27 -35.95 1.96
CA VAL A 29 -18.72 -34.55 1.95
C VAL A 29 -17.85 -33.76 0.98
N PHE A 30 -18.47 -33.12 0.00
CA PHE A 30 -17.76 -32.35 -1.02
C PHE A 30 -17.57 -30.89 -0.60
N MET A 31 -16.31 -30.46 -0.62
CA MET A 31 -15.91 -29.09 -0.40
C MET A 31 -15.70 -28.37 -1.74
N PRO A 32 -16.06 -27.08 -1.84
CA PRO A 32 -15.86 -26.29 -3.06
C PRO A 32 -14.39 -26.23 -3.46
N THR A 33 -14.14 -26.15 -4.75
CA THR A 33 -12.81 -25.87 -5.31
C THR A 33 -12.35 -24.49 -4.89
N GLN A 34 -11.12 -24.36 -4.38
CA GLN A 34 -10.53 -23.05 -4.15
C GLN A 34 -10.35 -22.38 -5.51
N LYS A 35 -10.65 -21.08 -5.59
CA LYS A 35 -10.39 -20.31 -6.79
C LYS A 35 -8.89 -20.31 -7.05
N PHE A 36 -8.48 -20.40 -8.30
CA PHE A 36 -7.05 -20.35 -8.66
C PHE A 36 -6.36 -19.10 -8.07
N SER A 37 -7.09 -17.98 -8.00
CA SER A 37 -6.61 -16.74 -7.38
C SER A 37 -6.28 -16.83 -5.89
N SER A 38 -6.86 -17.78 -5.13
CA SER A 38 -6.49 -17.98 -3.72
C SER A 38 -5.30 -18.94 -3.56
N LEU A 39 -5.03 -19.78 -4.56
CA LEU A 39 -3.83 -20.62 -4.62
C LEU A 39 -2.60 -19.81 -5.05
N LEU A 40 -2.81 -18.83 -5.94
CA LEU A 40 -1.78 -17.89 -6.32
C LEU A 40 -1.55 -16.91 -5.16
N ARG A 41 -0.38 -17.00 -4.53
CA ARG A 41 0.11 -15.94 -3.64
C ARG A 41 0.12 -14.63 -4.42
N GLN A 42 -0.34 -13.54 -3.81
CA GLN A 42 -0.22 -12.22 -4.41
C GLN A 42 1.26 -11.91 -4.64
N VAL A 43 1.73 -12.07 -5.89
CA VAL A 43 3.14 -11.86 -6.30
C VAL A 43 3.48 -10.38 -6.38
N LYS A 44 2.49 -9.48 -6.38
CA LYS A 44 2.77 -8.05 -6.31
C LYS A 44 3.50 -7.76 -5.00
N GLU A 45 4.78 -7.46 -5.14
CA GLU A 45 5.66 -6.97 -4.07
C GLU A 45 4.94 -5.81 -3.37
N GLN A 46 4.81 -5.89 -2.04
CA GLN A 46 4.33 -4.76 -1.26
C GLN A 46 5.38 -3.66 -1.41
N ARG A 47 5.10 -2.69 -2.26
CA ARG A 47 5.96 -1.52 -2.42
C ARG A 47 5.82 -0.67 -1.16
N ASP A 48 6.94 -0.25 -0.62
CA ASP A 48 6.97 0.76 0.43
C ASP A 48 6.10 1.95 -0.01
N PRO A 49 5.10 2.37 0.78
CA PRO A 49 4.28 3.54 0.48
C PRO A 49 5.11 4.78 0.13
N LEU A 50 6.28 4.95 0.76
CA LEU A 50 7.21 6.05 0.49
C LEU A 50 7.84 5.95 -0.90
N SER A 51 7.98 4.75 -1.46
CA SER A 51 8.54 4.52 -2.78
C SER A 51 7.56 4.88 -3.91
N THR A 52 6.32 5.23 -3.59
CA THR A 52 5.28 5.58 -4.57
C THR A 52 5.04 7.09 -4.67
N PRO A 53 4.55 7.59 -5.83
CA PRO A 53 4.02 8.94 -5.95
C PRO A 53 2.88 9.19 -4.96
N GLY A 54 2.79 10.40 -4.43
CA GLY A 54 1.76 10.71 -3.44
C GLY A 54 1.86 12.11 -2.85
N VAL A 55 1.03 12.33 -1.84
CA VAL A 55 1.03 13.53 -1.00
C VAL A 55 1.94 13.27 0.20
N TYR A 56 2.73 14.26 0.60
CA TYR A 56 3.58 14.17 1.78
C TYR A 56 3.52 15.46 2.60
N SER A 57 3.93 15.36 3.86
CA SER A 57 4.00 16.49 4.78
C SER A 57 5.41 16.66 5.35
N ILE A 58 5.82 17.91 5.57
CA ILE A 58 7.05 18.25 6.29
C ILE A 58 6.66 19.11 7.47
N ALA A 59 6.90 18.61 8.69
CA ALA A 59 6.71 19.38 9.90
C ALA A 59 7.95 20.25 10.15
N CYS A 60 7.72 21.56 10.26
CA CYS A 60 8.71 22.54 10.67
C CYS A 60 8.76 22.62 12.20
N SER A 61 9.92 22.94 12.77
CA SER A 61 10.01 23.31 14.19
C SER A 61 9.27 24.61 14.54
N CYS A 62 8.78 25.32 13.53
CA CYS A 62 8.01 26.56 13.63
C CYS A 62 6.49 26.32 13.71
N ASP A 63 6.06 25.11 14.09
CA ASP A 63 4.65 24.65 14.15
C ASP A 63 3.88 24.73 12.81
N LYS A 64 4.58 25.02 11.72
CA LYS A 64 4.01 25.02 10.36
C LYS A 64 4.23 23.67 9.70
N VAL A 65 3.25 23.23 8.92
CA VAL A 65 3.35 22.01 8.12
C VAL A 65 3.29 22.37 6.64
N TYR A 66 4.31 21.96 5.88
CA TYR A 66 4.28 22.00 4.43
C TYR A 66 3.58 20.75 3.90
N ILE A 67 2.60 20.90 3.01
CA ILE A 67 1.96 19.79 2.31
C ILE A 67 2.27 19.94 0.82
N GLY A 68 2.80 18.87 0.23
CA GLY A 68 3.15 18.87 -1.19
C GLY A 68 2.78 17.58 -1.89
N THR A 69 2.54 17.66 -3.19
CA THR A 69 2.34 16.49 -4.06
C THR A 69 3.62 16.16 -4.81
N THR A 70 3.83 14.88 -5.12
CA THR A 70 4.95 14.47 -5.97
C THR A 70 4.60 13.30 -6.88
N GLY A 71 4.93 13.44 -8.17
CA GLY A 71 4.89 12.35 -9.16
C GLY A 71 6.11 11.42 -9.09
N ARG A 72 7.09 11.72 -8.24
CA ARG A 72 8.27 10.87 -7.96
C ARG A 72 8.10 10.23 -6.59
N SER A 73 8.99 9.32 -6.20
CA SER A 73 8.95 8.78 -4.83
C SER A 73 9.20 9.89 -3.80
N ILE A 74 8.47 9.83 -2.68
CA ILE A 74 8.60 10.76 -1.55
C ILE A 74 10.07 10.96 -1.09
N PRO A 75 10.92 9.93 -0.94
CA PRO A 75 12.32 10.12 -0.53
C PRO A 75 13.13 10.88 -1.58
N THR A 76 12.82 10.74 -2.87
CA THR A 76 13.47 11.52 -3.93
C THR A 76 13.12 12.99 -3.82
N ARG A 77 11.84 13.30 -3.58
CA ARG A 77 11.39 14.69 -3.38
C ARG A 77 12.01 15.31 -2.14
N LYS A 78 12.09 14.56 -1.03
CA LYS A 78 12.80 14.95 0.20
C LYS A 78 14.26 15.32 -0.06
N LYS A 79 15.03 14.43 -0.69
CA LYS A 79 16.46 14.68 -1.02
C LYS A 79 16.64 15.91 -1.90
N LYS A 80 15.69 16.18 -2.81
CA LYS A 80 15.71 17.37 -3.66
C LYS A 80 15.56 18.65 -2.83
N HIS A 81 14.63 18.66 -1.87
CA HIS A 81 14.46 19.79 -0.93
C HIS A 81 15.70 20.00 -0.07
N GLU A 82 16.25 18.94 0.54
CA GLU A 82 17.50 19.00 1.32
C GLU A 82 18.66 19.56 0.50
N ARG A 83 18.76 19.17 -0.78
CA ARG A 83 19.76 19.73 -1.70
C ARG A 83 19.57 21.23 -1.91
N TYR A 84 18.34 21.70 -2.12
CA TYR A 84 18.08 23.13 -2.30
C TYR A 84 18.43 23.94 -1.04
N VAL A 85 18.13 23.41 0.15
CA VAL A 85 18.54 23.98 1.43
C VAL A 85 20.06 24.11 1.49
N ARG A 86 20.78 23.02 1.20
CA ARG A 86 22.24 22.96 1.25
C ARG A 86 22.90 23.92 0.26
N LEU A 87 22.34 24.06 -0.94
CA LEU A 87 22.86 24.92 -2.01
C LEU A 87 22.36 26.37 -1.91
N LYS A 88 21.56 26.72 -0.89
CA LYS A 88 20.94 28.04 -0.73
C LYS A 88 20.11 28.49 -1.94
N GLN A 89 19.55 27.52 -2.66
CA GLN A 89 18.70 27.74 -3.84
C GLN A 89 17.23 27.75 -3.42
N TYR A 90 16.85 28.72 -2.59
CA TYR A 90 15.54 28.73 -1.95
C TYR A 90 14.38 28.98 -2.92
N ASP A 91 14.64 29.70 -4.01
CA ASP A 91 13.62 30.02 -5.03
C ASP A 91 13.19 28.84 -5.89
N GLU A 92 14.00 27.78 -5.92
CA GLU A 92 13.77 26.59 -6.73
C GLU A 92 12.81 25.57 -6.08
N SER A 93 12.35 25.87 -4.86
CA SER A 93 11.43 25.01 -4.13
C SER A 93 10.44 25.81 -3.30
N SER A 94 9.14 25.54 -3.51
CA SER A 94 8.08 26.14 -2.70
C SER A 94 8.25 25.82 -1.21
N TYR A 95 8.68 24.61 -0.85
CA TYR A 95 9.01 24.27 0.54
C TYR A 95 10.11 25.18 1.11
N CYS A 96 11.17 25.43 0.33
CA CYS A 96 12.27 26.28 0.78
C CYS A 96 11.81 27.73 0.98
N ARG A 97 11.01 28.24 0.06
CA ARG A 97 10.46 29.61 0.13
C ARG A 97 9.56 29.80 1.35
N THR A 98 8.73 28.82 1.70
CA THR A 98 7.73 28.99 2.77
C THR A 98 8.23 28.63 4.17
N HIS A 99 9.25 27.76 4.32
CA HIS A 99 9.69 27.25 5.62
C HIS A 99 11.15 27.51 6.01
N LEU A 100 12.04 27.85 5.06
CA LEU A 100 13.47 28.05 5.38
C LEU A 100 13.87 29.53 5.57
N PHE A 101 12.93 30.46 5.41
CA PHE A 101 13.17 31.87 5.76
C PHE A 101 13.35 32.07 7.28
N THR A 102 13.02 31.06 8.10
CA THR A 102 13.35 31.02 9.51
C THR A 102 14.66 30.26 9.73
N PRO A 103 15.73 30.92 10.22
CA PRO A 103 17.03 30.28 10.39
C PRO A 103 17.00 29.27 11.55
N GLY A 104 17.22 27.97 11.26
CA GLY A 104 17.63 26.97 12.25
C GLY A 104 16.73 25.75 12.50
N SER A 105 15.76 25.43 11.65
CA SER A 105 14.85 24.30 11.93
C SER A 105 15.41 22.93 11.53
N GLN A 106 15.43 22.00 12.49
CA GLN A 106 15.59 20.57 12.21
C GLN A 106 14.20 19.99 11.88
N ASP A 107 13.91 19.80 10.60
CA ASP A 107 12.57 19.39 10.15
C ASP A 107 12.44 17.86 10.03
N GLN A 108 11.33 17.32 10.55
CA GLN A 108 11.01 15.89 10.45
C GLN A 108 9.93 15.65 9.38
N ILE A 109 10.30 14.94 8.32
CA ILE A 109 9.38 14.63 7.21
C ILE A 109 8.55 13.41 7.56
N ARG A 110 7.22 13.54 7.52
CA ARG A 110 6.25 12.45 7.71
C ARG A 110 5.52 12.19 6.39
N GLY A 111 5.69 11.00 5.84
CA GLY A 111 4.87 10.55 4.71
C GLY A 111 3.47 10.19 5.22
N HIS A 112 2.43 10.76 4.60
CA HIS A 112 1.06 10.31 4.81
C HIS A 112 0.66 9.42 3.64
N GLU A 113 0.09 8.26 3.95
CA GLU A 113 -0.48 7.36 2.95
C GLU A 113 -1.60 8.07 2.21
N GLY A 114 -1.72 7.76 0.91
CA GLY A 114 -2.65 8.44 0.01
C GLY A 114 -4.06 8.49 0.58
N PHE A 115 -4.62 9.70 0.66
CA PHE A 115 -6.05 9.88 0.81
C PHE A 115 -6.71 9.28 -0.44
N GLY A 116 -7.35 8.13 -0.26
CA GLY A 116 -8.30 7.60 -1.21
C GLY A 116 -9.39 8.65 -1.47
N ASN A 117 -9.64 8.85 -2.76
CA ASN A 117 -10.81 9.47 -3.38
C ASN A 117 -11.74 10.21 -2.41
N ASN A 118 -11.43 11.45 -2.07
CA ASN A 118 -12.43 12.43 -1.66
C ASN A 118 -11.96 13.80 -2.12
N GLU A 119 -12.68 14.32 -3.12
CA GLU A 119 -12.70 15.72 -3.51
C GLU A 119 -13.22 16.54 -2.33
N GLU A 120 -12.34 17.01 -1.45
CA GLU A 120 -12.57 18.20 -0.60
C GLU A 120 -11.34 18.40 0.30
N LEU A 121 -10.37 19.17 -0.16
CA LEU A 121 -9.95 20.33 0.61
C LEU A 121 -9.26 21.35 -0.31
N LEU A 122 -9.95 22.47 -0.40
CA LEU A 122 -9.70 23.64 -1.19
C LEU A 122 -8.39 24.37 -0.86
N GLN A 123 -7.91 25.05 -1.91
CA GLN A 123 -7.30 26.38 -1.91
C GLN A 123 -5.91 26.55 -1.25
N SER A 124 -4.89 26.78 -2.08
CA SER A 124 -4.44 28.16 -2.34
C SER A 124 -3.16 28.18 -3.20
N HIS A 125 -3.29 28.79 -4.37
CA HIS A 125 -2.29 29.58 -5.10
C HIS A 125 -1.02 28.90 -5.66
N GLU A 126 -1.04 28.81 -6.99
CA GLU A 126 0.05 29.02 -7.98
C GLU A 126 1.51 28.85 -7.53
#